data_AF-A0A528B1U1-F1
#
_entry.id   AF-A0A528B1U1-F1
#
_cell.length_a   1.000
_cell.length_b   1.000
_cell.length_c   1.000
_cell.angle_alpha   90.00
_cell.angle_beta   90.00
_cell.angle_gamma   90.00
#
_symmetry.space_group_name_H-M   'P 1'
#
loop_
_entity.id
_entity.type
_entity.pdbx_description
1 polymer ?
#
loop_
_entity_poly.entity_id
_entity_poly.type
_entity_poly.pdbx_seq_one_letter_code
_entity_poly.pdbx_strand_id
1 'polypeptide(L)'
;IYLMIAAALAGMFAYTGLGREEDPPFTIKTMVVKTLWPGATTSDTVEQITDRIEKKLEELPNLDYVKSYTKPGESVVFVNLKDTVAAEQVQPLWYQVRKKLDDIKPTMPSGVQGPFYNDEFGDTYSLIYALTSDGVSHRDLKDLA
;
A
#
# COMPACT_ATOMS: atom_id res chain seq x y z
N ILE A 1 -46.89 2.96 -27.01
CA ILE A 1 -47.33 3.59 -25.74
C ILE A 1 -47.07 2.67 -24.55
N TYR A 2 -47.61 1.44 -24.53
CA TYR A 2 -47.37 0.47 -23.46
C TYR A 2 -45.87 0.27 -23.11
N LEU A 3 -45.03 0.02 -24.12
CA LEU A 3 -43.58 -0.15 -23.91
C LEU A 3 -42.89 1.11 -23.38
N MET A 4 -43.37 2.30 -23.74
CA MET A 4 -42.82 3.56 -23.21
C MET A 4 -43.14 3.71 -21.72
N ILE A 5 -44.37 3.39 -21.31
CA ILE A 5 -44.77 3.45 -19.91
C ILE A 5 -44.01 2.40 -19.08
N ALA A 6 -43.90 1.17 -19.61
CA ALA A 6 -43.14 0.12 -18.95
C ALA A 6 -41.65 0.48 -18.78
N ALA A 7 -41.02 1.05 -19.81
CA ALA A 7 -39.63 1.51 -19.74
C ALA A 7 -39.46 2.67 -18.76
N ALA A 8 -40.40 3.62 -18.71
CA ALA A 8 -40.35 4.73 -17.76
C ALA A 8 -40.45 4.28 -16.30
N LEU A 9 -41.36 3.33 -16.00
CA LEU A 9 -41.49 2.76 -14.66
C LEU A 9 -40.27 1.93 -14.26
N ALA A 10 -39.74 1.11 -15.18
CA ALA A 10 -38.50 0.36 -14.95
C ALA A 10 -37.30 1.28 -14.71
N GLY A 11 -37.20 2.38 -15.47
CA GLY A 11 -36.18 3.40 -15.28
C GLY A 11 -36.29 4.12 -13.93
N MET A 12 -37.50 4.48 -13.50
CA MET A 12 -37.74 5.09 -12.20
C MET A 12 -37.35 4.14 -11.05
N PHE A 13 -37.70 2.85 -11.18
CA PHE A 13 -37.30 1.84 -10.21
C PHE A 13 -35.77 1.67 -10.16
N ALA A 14 -35.12 1.54 -11.32
CA ALA A 14 -33.66 1.42 -11.42
C ALA A 14 -32.92 2.63 -10.84
N TYR A 15 -33.45 3.84 -11.04
CA TYR A 15 -32.86 5.07 -10.51
C TYR A 15 -32.74 5.08 -8.99
N THR A 16 -33.71 4.50 -8.27
CA THR A 16 -33.66 4.43 -6.79
C THR A 16 -32.58 3.51 -6.26
N GLY A 17 -32.13 2.53 -7.06
CA GLY A 17 -31.06 1.59 -6.72
C GLY A 17 -29.68 2.00 -7.25
N LEU A 18 -29.56 3.15 -7.93
CA LEU A 18 -28.29 3.58 -8.49
C LEU A 18 -27.37 4.10 -7.37
N GLY A 19 -26.29 3.36 -7.12
CA GLY A 19 -25.23 3.79 -6.22
C GLY A 19 -24.65 5.14 -6.66
N ARG A 20 -24.35 5.99 -5.68
CA ARG A 20 -23.70 7.28 -5.91
C ARG A 20 -22.27 7.17 -5.42
N GLU A 21 -21.32 7.27 -6.35
CA GLU A 21 -19.91 7.46 -6.03
C GLU A 21 -19.53 8.89 -6.45
N GLU A 22 -18.65 9.54 -5.68
CA GLU A 22 -18.16 10.89 -5.98
C GLU A 22 -17.23 10.86 -7.19
N ASP A 23 -16.29 9.91 -7.19
CA ASP A 23 -15.35 9.64 -8.27
C ASP A 23 -15.32 8.13 -8.58
N PRO A 24 -14.99 7.73 -9.81
CA PRO A 24 -14.82 6.32 -10.16
C PRO A 24 -13.66 5.69 -9.35
N PRO A 25 -13.76 4.41 -8.97
CA PRO A 25 -12.69 3.75 -8.22
C PRO A 25 -11.43 3.64 -9.09
N PHE A 26 -10.30 4.09 -8.54
CA PHE A 26 -9.00 3.98 -9.17
C PHE A 26 -8.11 3.02 -8.38
N THR A 27 -7.47 2.06 -9.07
CA THR A 27 -6.56 1.11 -8.44
C THR A 27 -5.20 1.75 -8.23
N ILE A 28 -4.78 1.84 -6.96
CA ILE A 28 -3.45 2.33 -6.60
C ILE A 28 -2.40 1.29 -6.99
N LYS A 29 -1.37 1.75 -7.72
CA LYS A 29 -0.30 0.92 -8.30
C LYS A 29 1.03 1.10 -7.58
N THR A 30 0.97 1.54 -6.33
CA THR A 30 2.13 1.79 -5.47
C THR A 30 2.04 0.92 -4.23
N MET A 31 3.07 0.10 -4.00
CA MET A 31 3.26 -0.63 -2.75
C MET A 31 4.41 0.01 -1.96
N VAL A 32 4.24 0.14 -0.65
CA VAL A 32 5.31 0.56 0.25
C VAL A 32 5.89 -0.65 0.96
N VAL A 33 7.21 -0.79 0.86
CA VAL A 33 7.99 -1.81 1.56
C VAL A 33 8.83 -1.13 2.61
N LYS A 34 8.65 -1.51 3.87
CA LYS A 34 9.40 -0.96 5.01
C LYS A 34 10.25 -2.04 5.66
N THR A 35 11.51 -1.73 5.91
CA THR A 35 12.46 -2.63 6.58
C THR A 35 13.18 -1.88 7.68
N LEU A 36 13.35 -2.52 8.84
CA LEU A 36 13.99 -1.94 10.02
C LEU A 36 15.26 -2.72 10.35
N TRP A 37 16.33 -2.01 10.71
CA TRP A 37 17.56 -2.61 11.21
C TRP A 37 18.13 -1.77 12.36
N PRO A 38 17.59 -1.95 13.58
CA PRO A 38 17.93 -1.10 14.71
C PRO A 38 19.44 -1.12 15.01
N GLY A 39 20.03 0.06 15.16
CA GLY A 39 21.45 0.23 15.50
C GLY A 39 22.41 0.33 14.31
N ALA A 40 21.93 0.23 13.06
CA ALA A 40 22.75 0.44 11.88
C ALA A 40 22.90 1.91 11.50
N THR A 41 24.03 2.27 10.89
CA THR A 41 24.20 3.61 10.32
C THR A 41 23.37 3.75 9.03
N THR A 42 23.11 4.99 8.59
CA THR A 42 22.42 5.21 7.32
C THR A 42 23.18 4.58 6.16
N SER A 43 24.52 4.69 6.12
CA SER A 43 25.34 4.13 5.04
C SER A 43 25.21 2.61 4.97
N ASP A 44 25.30 1.93 6.11
CA ASP A 44 25.17 0.48 6.16
C ASP A 44 23.75 0.04 5.78
N THR A 45 22.74 0.79 6.21
CA THR A 45 21.32 0.51 5.88
C THR A 45 21.09 0.64 4.37
N VAL A 46 21.67 1.66 3.72
CA VAL A 46 21.58 1.82 2.26
C VAL A 46 22.22 0.62 1.56
N GLU A 47 23.49 0.34 1.85
CA GLU A 47 24.28 -0.66 1.12
C GLU A 47 23.78 -2.09 1.38
N GLN A 48 23.40 -2.41 2.62
CA GLN A 48 23.03 -3.77 3.01
C GLN A 48 21.54 -4.07 2.88
N ILE A 49 20.67 -3.06 2.83
CA ILE A 49 19.22 -3.28 2.81
C ILE A 49 18.61 -2.59 1.59
N THR A 50 18.66 -1.26 1.51
CA THR A 50 17.96 -0.50 0.46
C THR A 50 18.41 -0.93 -0.93
N ASP A 51 19.72 -0.94 -1.20
CA ASP A 51 20.29 -1.31 -2.50
C ASP A 51 19.92 -2.73 -2.92
N ARG A 52 19.90 -3.67 -1.95
CA ARG A 52 19.56 -5.08 -2.23
C ARG A 52 18.08 -5.23 -2.58
N ILE A 53 17.22 -4.54 -1.84
CA ILE A 53 15.78 -4.51 -2.09
C ILE A 53 15.52 -3.90 -3.47
N GLU A 54 16.09 -2.74 -3.78
CA GLU A 54 15.93 -2.07 -5.07
C GLU A 54 16.37 -2.96 -6.23
N LYS A 55 17.60 -3.49 -6.20
CA LYS A 55 18.12 -4.39 -7.24
C LYS A 55 17.24 -5.62 -7.44
N LYS A 56 16.70 -6.19 -6.35
CA LYS A 56 15.83 -7.37 -6.47
C LYS A 56 14.47 -7.02 -7.07
N LEU A 57 13.95 -5.84 -6.77
CA LEU A 57 12.69 -5.34 -7.31
C LEU A 57 12.78 -4.92 -8.77
N GLU A 58 13.96 -4.51 -9.25
CA GLU A 58 14.18 -4.23 -10.69
C GLU A 58 13.90 -5.45 -11.59
N GLU A 59 13.98 -6.66 -11.06
CA GLU A 59 13.59 -7.89 -11.77
C GLU A 59 12.06 -8.09 -11.89
N LEU A 60 11.24 -7.22 -11.29
CA LEU A 60 9.79 -7.35 -11.29
C LEU A 60 9.22 -6.96 -12.67
N PRO A 61 8.41 -7.82 -13.30
CA PRO A 61 7.74 -7.45 -14.55
C PRO A 61 6.76 -6.29 -14.31
N ASN A 62 6.66 -5.40 -15.29
CA ASN A 62 5.79 -4.22 -15.23
C ASN A 62 6.09 -3.23 -14.09
N LEU A 63 7.28 -3.31 -13.50
CA LEU A 63 7.82 -2.21 -12.71
C LEU A 63 8.01 -0.98 -13.59
N ASP A 64 7.59 0.18 -13.10
CA ASP A 64 7.92 1.46 -13.71
C ASP A 64 9.19 2.03 -13.07
N TYR A 65 9.13 2.31 -11.77
CA TYR A 65 10.27 2.77 -10.99
C TYR A 65 10.14 2.41 -9.51
N VAL A 66 11.30 2.41 -8.85
CA VAL A 66 11.41 2.32 -7.40
C VAL A 66 11.92 3.64 -6.87
N LYS A 67 11.37 4.11 -5.75
CA LYS A 67 11.86 5.28 -5.04
C LYS A 67 12.07 4.90 -3.60
N SER A 68 13.23 5.20 -3.02
CA SER A 68 13.48 4.91 -1.61
C SER A 68 13.86 6.15 -0.82
N TYR A 69 13.70 6.05 0.50
CA TYR A 69 14.41 6.89 1.45
C TYR A 69 14.94 6.02 2.57
N THR A 70 16.11 6.39 3.08
CA THR A 70 16.79 5.65 4.15
C THR A 70 17.11 6.60 5.29
N LYS A 71 16.86 6.14 6.52
CA LYS A 71 17.25 6.76 7.77
C LYS A 71 18.10 5.76 8.56
N PRO A 72 18.81 6.17 9.63
CA PRO A 72 19.54 5.23 10.48
C PRO A 72 18.62 4.11 10.97
N GLY A 73 18.91 2.88 10.55
CA GLY A 73 18.14 1.69 10.90
C GLY A 73 16.72 1.59 10.32
N GLU A 74 16.37 2.39 9.31
CA GLU A 74 15.07 2.32 8.62
C GLU A 74 15.26 2.53 7.11
N SER A 75 14.73 1.60 6.32
CA SER A 75 14.65 1.69 4.86
C SER A 75 13.19 1.62 4.42
N VAL A 76 12.77 2.56 3.58
CA VAL A 76 11.43 2.59 3.01
C VAL A 76 11.53 2.71 1.50
N VAL A 77 10.89 1.79 0.80
CA VAL A 77 10.95 1.62 -0.64
C VAL A 77 9.54 1.64 -1.22
N PHE A 78 9.28 2.59 -2.12
CA PHE A 78 8.05 2.71 -2.89
C PHE A 78 8.22 1.99 -4.23
N VAL A 79 7.40 0.97 -4.45
CA VAL A 79 7.38 0.16 -5.67
C VAL A 79 6.22 0.64 -6.53
N ASN A 80 6.52 1.24 -7.68
CA ASN A 80 5.50 1.78 -8.59
C ASN A 80 5.44 0.92 -9.85
N LEU A 81 4.24 0.42 -10.16
CA LEU A 81 3.98 -0.33 -11.40
C LEU A 81 3.63 0.63 -12.54
N LYS A 82 3.80 0.17 -13.77
CA LYS A 82 3.43 0.95 -14.97
C LYS A 82 1.94 1.24 -15.00
N ASP A 83 1.59 2.43 -15.50
CA ASP A 83 0.19 2.83 -15.70
C ASP A 83 -0.58 1.91 -16.65
N THR A 84 0.11 1.18 -17.53
CA THR A 84 -0.49 0.22 -18.46
C THR A 84 -0.93 -1.10 -17.81
N VAL A 85 -0.58 -1.34 -16.54
CA VAL A 85 -1.00 -2.55 -15.81
C VAL A 85 -2.50 -2.53 -15.55
N ALA A 86 -3.19 -3.59 -15.95
CA ALA A 86 -4.60 -3.79 -15.65
C ALA A 86 -4.82 -3.98 -14.13
N ALA A 87 -5.92 -3.44 -13.59
CA ALA A 87 -6.24 -3.50 -12.16
C ALA A 87 -6.18 -4.92 -11.57
N GLU A 88 -6.69 -5.90 -12.31
CA GLU A 88 -6.70 -7.32 -11.95
C GLU A 88 -5.31 -7.94 -11.79
N GLN A 89 -4.28 -7.35 -12.43
CA GLN A 89 -2.90 -7.83 -12.40
C GLN A 89 -2.08 -7.24 -11.26
N VAL A 90 -2.58 -6.20 -10.58
CA VAL A 90 -1.86 -5.51 -9.50
C VAL A 90 -1.62 -6.45 -8.31
N GLN A 91 -2.66 -7.15 -7.85
CA GLN A 91 -2.55 -8.09 -6.72
C GLN A 91 -1.59 -9.27 -7.00
N PRO A 92 -1.63 -9.93 -8.17
CA PRO A 92 -0.60 -10.89 -8.57
C PRO A 92 0.84 -10.33 -8.55
N LEU A 93 1.04 -9.08 -8.99
CA LEU A 93 2.36 -8.44 -8.97
C LEU A 93 2.83 -8.16 -7.53
N TRP A 94 1.93 -7.76 -6.65
CA TRP A 94 2.19 -7.61 -5.21
C TRP A 94 2.58 -8.91 -4.53
N TYR A 95 1.99 -10.03 -4.95
CA TYR A 95 2.48 -11.35 -4.52
C TYR A 95 3.91 -11.62 -5.01
N GLN A 96 4.24 -11.27 -6.26
CA GLN A 96 5.60 -11.43 -6.79
C GLN A 96 6.62 -10.56 -6.06
N VAL A 97 6.25 -9.33 -5.67
CA VAL A 97 7.09 -8.45 -4.83
C VAL A 97 7.44 -9.15 -3.52
N ARG A 98 6.42 -9.64 -2.80
CA ARG A 98 6.62 -10.37 -1.53
C ARG A 98 7.52 -11.58 -1.70
N LYS A 99 7.25 -12.40 -2.71
CA LYS A 99 8.05 -13.59 -3.02
C LYS A 99 9.52 -13.24 -3.29
N LYS A 100 9.78 -12.27 -4.17
CA LYS A 100 11.14 -11.84 -4.52
C LYS A 100 11.91 -11.30 -3.32
N LEU A 101 11.25 -10.55 -2.46
CA LEU A 101 11.86 -9.99 -1.26
C LEU A 101 12.07 -11.05 -0.17
N ASP A 102 11.17 -12.02 -0.07
CA ASP A 102 11.34 -13.18 0.79
C ASP A 102 12.53 -14.05 0.36
N ASP A 103 12.77 -14.20 -0.94
CA ASP A 103 13.92 -14.95 -1.47
C ASP A 103 15.27 -14.34 -1.07
N ILE A 104 15.34 -13.01 -0.89
CA ILE A 104 16.59 -12.32 -0.51
C ILE A 104 16.73 -12.07 1.00
N LYS A 105 15.70 -12.34 1.81
CA LYS A 105 15.78 -12.23 3.28
C LYS A 105 17.00 -12.92 3.88
N PRO A 106 17.40 -14.14 3.46
CA PRO A 106 18.58 -14.80 4.00
C PRO A 106 19.91 -14.10 3.70
N THR A 107 19.93 -13.20 2.71
CA THR A 107 21.13 -12.44 2.32
C THR A 107 21.30 -11.15 3.13
N MET A 108 20.28 -10.77 3.92
CA MET A 108 20.31 -9.57 4.74
C MET A 108 21.07 -9.82 6.06
N PRO A 109 21.63 -8.77 6.68
CA PRO A 109 22.27 -8.88 7.98
C PRO A 109 21.34 -9.42 9.08
N SER A 110 21.94 -9.98 10.13
CA SER A 110 21.18 -10.38 11.32
C SER A 110 20.58 -9.16 12.04
N GLY A 111 19.39 -9.34 12.61
CA GLY A 111 18.67 -8.27 13.32
C GLY A 111 17.80 -7.38 12.43
N VAL A 112 17.75 -7.63 11.13
CA VAL A 112 16.76 -7.01 10.24
C VAL A 112 15.35 -7.49 10.58
N GLN A 113 14.41 -6.55 10.70
CA GLN A 113 12.99 -6.80 10.92
C GLN A 113 12.21 -6.39 9.68
N GLY A 114 11.37 -7.31 9.17
CA GLY A 114 10.63 -7.13 7.92
C GLY A 114 11.18 -8.00 6.78
N PRO A 115 10.92 -7.64 5.51
CA PRO A 115 10.18 -6.45 5.06
C PRO A 115 8.69 -6.51 5.41
N PHE A 116 8.12 -5.35 5.75
CA PHE A 116 6.69 -5.12 5.93
C PHE A 116 6.12 -4.51 4.66
N TYR A 117 4.95 -4.97 4.23
CA TYR A 117 4.33 -4.60 2.97
C TYR A 117 3.03 -3.84 3.22
N ASN A 118 2.85 -2.72 2.54
CA ASN A 118 1.60 -1.96 2.51
C ASN A 118 1.19 -1.73 1.06
N ASP A 119 0.20 -2.48 0.59
CA ASP A 119 -0.46 -2.34 -0.71
C ASP A 119 -1.74 -1.49 -0.68
N GLU A 120 -2.14 -1.00 0.49
CA GLU A 120 -3.29 -0.10 0.73
C GLU A 120 -2.84 1.36 0.91
N PHE A 121 -1.61 1.71 0.49
CA PHE A 121 -1.01 3.02 0.80
C PHE A 121 -1.81 4.21 0.27
N GLY A 122 -2.53 4.04 -0.85
CA GLY A 122 -3.37 5.08 -1.43
C GLY A 122 -4.86 4.96 -1.09
N ASP A 123 -5.23 4.06 -0.19
CA ASP A 123 -6.62 3.92 0.24
C ASP A 123 -7.02 5.13 1.11
N THR A 124 -8.22 5.64 0.87
CA THR A 124 -8.69 6.87 1.52
C THR A 124 -9.38 6.55 2.85
N TYR A 125 -8.95 7.20 3.92
CA TYR A 125 -9.64 7.13 5.21
C TYR A 125 -10.79 8.14 5.25
N SER A 126 -12.04 7.67 5.26
CA SER A 126 -13.22 8.55 5.26
C SER A 126 -13.53 9.17 6.63
N LEU A 127 -13.09 8.55 7.72
CA LEU A 127 -13.36 8.98 9.09
C LEU A 127 -12.07 8.96 9.90
N ILE A 128 -11.75 10.08 10.53
CA ILE A 128 -10.61 10.22 11.45
C ILE A 128 -11.18 10.63 12.81
N TYR A 129 -10.91 9.82 13.83
CA TYR A 129 -11.31 10.10 15.20
C TYR A 129 -10.11 10.56 16.03
N ALA A 130 -10.31 11.57 16.86
CA ALA A 130 -9.33 12.03 17.83
C ALA A 130 -9.90 11.88 19.25
N LEU A 131 -9.19 11.15 20.10
CA LEU A 131 -9.55 10.97 21.50
C LEU A 131 -8.74 11.95 22.35
N THR A 132 -9.42 12.72 23.20
CA THR A 132 -8.79 13.66 24.15
C THR A 132 -9.40 13.47 25.54
N SER A 133 -8.59 13.65 26.58
CA SER A 133 -9.02 13.61 27.98
C SER A 133 -8.10 14.46 28.85
N ASP A 134 -8.68 15.27 29.72
CA ASP A 134 -7.95 16.11 30.69
C ASP A 134 -7.61 15.35 31.98
N GLY A 135 -8.17 14.16 32.18
CA GLY A 135 -8.09 13.40 33.44
C GLY A 135 -7.45 12.01 33.33
N VAL A 136 -7.07 11.59 32.14
CA VAL A 136 -6.54 10.24 31.86
C VAL A 136 -5.21 10.39 31.12
N SER A 137 -4.23 9.54 31.44
CA SER A 137 -2.91 9.64 30.82
C SER A 137 -2.96 9.26 29.34
N HIS A 138 -2.03 9.80 28.54
CA HIS A 138 -1.94 9.48 27.11
C HIS A 138 -1.72 7.98 26.84
N ARG A 139 -1.10 7.26 27.79
CA ARG A 139 -0.92 5.80 27.71
C ARG A 139 -2.25 5.08 27.85
N ASP A 140 -3.04 5.44 28.85
CA ASP A 140 -4.34 4.78 29.09
C ASP A 140 -5.33 5.12 27.96
N LEU A 141 -5.26 6.33 27.39
CA LEU A 141 -5.99 6.68 26.16
C LEU A 141 -5.58 5.82 24.96
N LYS A 142 -4.29 5.51 24.83
CA LYS A 142 -3.79 4.63 23.76
C LYS A 142 -4.20 3.18 23.96
N ASP A 143 -4.31 2.71 25.20
CA ASP A 143 -4.77 1.35 25.51
C ASP A 143 -6.29 1.19 25.30
N LEU A 144 -7.05 2.28 25.37
CA LEU A 144 -8.49 2.34 25.07
C LEU A 144 -8.83 2.47 23.58
N ALA A 145 -7.88 2.96 22.78
CA ALA A 145 -8.02 3.23 21.35
C ALA A 145 -7.72 1.99 20.50
#